data_AF-A0A7J7NQI5-F1
#
_entry.id   AF-A0A7J7NQI5-F1
#
_cell.length_a   1.000
_cell.length_b   1.000
_cell.length_c   1.000
_cell.angle_alpha   90.00
_cell.angle_beta   90.00
_cell.angle_gamma   90.00
#
_symmetry.space_group_name_H-M   'P 1'
#
loop_
_entity.id
_entity.type
_entity.pdbx_description
1 polymer ?
#
loop_
_entity_poly.entity_id
_entity_poly.type
_entity_poly.pdbx_seq_one_letter_code
_entity_poly.pdbx_strand_id
1 'polypeptide(L)'
;MDGYSKKNLVKAWVHVSEDIIKSNNQQLDIFWDSVLDAFHDFCQQDGEQVERSVSSLKNHWSNMNRDCKVYGTCLKNIMQGPISGMQQGNFDDAAKMIYEARGKGKWLYEETYEVLSCHQCWKILQDQHPNTLAPNVRMKQTSNSSP
;
A
#
# COMPACT_ATOMS: atom_id res chain seq x y z
N MET A 1 -9.89 -4.99 19.20
CA MET A 1 -10.74 -4.92 17.99
C MET A 1 -10.18 -3.77 17.16
N ASP A 2 -9.08 -4.03 16.44
CA ASP A 2 -8.22 -2.97 15.85
C ASP A 2 -7.95 -3.19 14.35
N GLY A 3 -8.80 -3.99 13.68
CA GLY A 3 -8.66 -4.37 12.28
C GLY A 3 -9.22 -3.33 11.30
N TYR A 4 -10.35 -2.72 11.64
CA TYR A 4 -11.13 -1.85 10.76
C TYR A 4 -10.40 -0.54 10.38
N SER A 5 -9.75 0.12 11.33
CA SER A 5 -8.94 1.31 11.06
C SER A 5 -7.80 1.05 10.05
N LYS A 6 -7.19 -0.14 10.05
CA LYS A 6 -6.10 -0.46 9.10
C LYS A 6 -6.64 -0.69 7.69
N LYS A 7 -7.76 -1.39 7.58
CA LYS A 7 -8.47 -1.62 6.32
C LYS A 7 -8.95 -0.31 5.70
N ASN A 8 -9.51 0.60 6.50
CA ASN A 8 -9.99 1.89 6.01
C ASN A 8 -8.83 2.81 5.59
N LEU A 9 -7.67 2.72 6.24
CA LEU A 9 -6.45 3.40 5.77
C LEU A 9 -6.02 2.88 4.38
N VAL A 10 -6.06 1.57 4.14
CA VAL A 10 -5.77 1.03 2.80
C VAL A 10 -6.78 1.51 1.77
N LYS A 11 -8.08 1.43 2.07
CA LYS A 11 -9.14 1.89 1.16
C LYS A 11 -8.92 3.36 0.79
N ALA A 12 -8.67 4.22 1.76
CA ALA A 12 -8.40 5.64 1.56
C ALA A 12 -7.17 5.87 0.67
N TRP A 13 -6.07 5.20 0.99
CA TRP A 13 -4.85 5.32 0.22
C TRP A 13 -5.04 4.87 -1.24
N VAL A 14 -5.73 3.74 -1.46
CA VAL A 14 -6.05 3.23 -2.80
C VAL A 14 -6.94 4.20 -3.56
N HIS A 15 -8.01 4.67 -2.92
CA HIS A 15 -8.98 5.60 -3.51
C HIS A 15 -8.29 6.85 -4.07
N VAL A 16 -7.46 7.50 -3.25
CA VAL A 16 -6.73 8.70 -3.66
C VAL A 16 -5.65 8.38 -4.70
N SER A 17 -4.95 7.25 -4.55
CA SER A 17 -3.90 6.86 -5.51
C SER A 17 -4.46 6.59 -6.91
N GLU A 18 -5.63 5.97 -7.01
CA GLU A 18 -6.30 5.74 -8.29
C GLU A 18 -6.80 7.04 -8.93
N ASP A 19 -7.18 8.02 -8.13
CA ASP A 19 -7.58 9.35 -8.61
C ASP A 19 -6.38 10.15 -9.11
N ILE A 20 -5.25 10.14 -8.38
CA ILE A 20 -4.00 10.79 -8.82
C ILE A 20 -3.45 10.18 -10.09
N ILE A 21 -3.53 8.85 -10.27
CA ILE A 21 -3.11 8.24 -11.55
C ILE A 21 -3.92 8.80 -12.73
N LYS A 22 -5.15 9.26 -12.49
CA LYS A 22 -6.03 9.87 -13.49
C LYS A 22 -5.87 11.41 -13.58
N SER A 23 -5.26 12.05 -12.58
CA SER A 23 -5.17 13.51 -12.44
C SER A 23 -3.72 14.03 -12.55
N ASN A 24 -3.52 15.13 -13.29
CA ASN A 24 -2.19 15.64 -13.58
C ASN A 24 -1.63 16.48 -12.41
N ASN A 25 -0.67 15.91 -11.66
CA ASN A 25 0.18 16.54 -10.65
C ASN A 25 -0.49 17.12 -9.38
N GLN A 26 -0.61 16.30 -8.32
CA GLN A 26 -0.81 16.79 -6.95
C GLN A 26 0.51 16.77 -6.15
N GLN A 27 0.70 17.75 -5.27
CA GLN A 27 1.85 17.82 -4.36
C GLN A 27 1.72 16.77 -3.24
N LEU A 28 2.83 16.24 -2.74
CA LEU A 28 2.86 15.14 -1.76
C LEU A 28 2.11 15.44 -0.46
N ASP A 29 2.06 16.70 -0.03
CA ASP A 29 1.32 17.08 1.18
C ASP A 29 -0.19 17.03 0.96
N ILE A 30 -0.65 17.55 -0.19
CA ILE A 30 -2.06 17.48 -0.62
C ILE A 30 -2.53 16.02 -0.72
N PHE A 31 -1.67 15.12 -1.21
CA PHE A 31 -2.00 13.70 -1.28
C PHE A 31 -2.38 13.12 0.08
N TRP A 32 -1.56 13.36 1.10
CA TRP A 32 -1.80 12.79 2.41
C TRP A 32 -2.94 13.46 3.17
N ASP A 33 -3.20 14.73 2.89
CA ASP A 33 -4.41 15.41 3.36
C ASP A 33 -5.66 14.75 2.75
N SER A 34 -5.68 14.50 1.43
CA SER A 34 -6.78 13.76 0.79
C SER A 34 -6.94 12.32 1.30
N VAL A 35 -5.84 11.64 1.62
CA VAL A 35 -5.90 10.30 2.25
C VAL A 35 -6.48 10.39 3.66
N LEU A 36 -6.17 11.44 4.42
CA LEU A 36 -6.74 11.65 5.75
C LEU A 36 -8.25 11.88 5.68
N ASP A 37 -8.70 12.75 4.77
CA ASP A 37 -10.12 13.05 4.58
C ASP A 37 -10.90 11.79 4.19
N ALA A 38 -10.42 11.05 3.17
CA ALA A 38 -11.05 9.80 2.74
C ALA A 38 -11.04 8.73 3.85
N PHE A 39 -10.00 8.69 4.68
CA PHE A 39 -9.93 7.78 5.82
C PHE A 39 -11.00 8.09 6.85
N HIS A 40 -11.19 9.36 7.21
CA HIS A 40 -12.24 9.78 8.13
C HIS A 40 -13.63 9.49 7.58
N ASP A 41 -13.86 9.74 6.28
CA ASP A 41 -15.12 9.41 5.62
C ASP A 41 -15.44 7.91 5.69
N PHE A 42 -14.46 7.04 5.40
CA PHE A 42 -14.66 5.60 5.49
C PHE A 42 -14.87 5.11 6.92
N CYS A 43 -14.15 5.66 7.90
CA CYS A 43 -14.40 5.37 9.31
C CYS A 43 -15.82 5.79 9.71
N GLN A 44 -16.27 6.99 9.31
CA GLN A 44 -17.62 7.47 9.62
C GLN A 44 -18.71 6.59 8.97
N GLN A 45 -18.53 6.16 7.73
CA GLN A 45 -19.44 5.23 7.04
C GLN A 45 -19.55 3.88 7.76
N ASP A 46 -18.45 3.40 8.32
CA ASP A 46 -18.42 2.16 9.12
C ASP A 46 -18.91 2.39 10.57
N GLY A 47 -19.35 3.60 10.92
CA GLY A 47 -19.85 3.96 12.26
C GLY A 47 -18.75 4.23 13.30
N GLU A 48 -17.51 4.39 12.86
CA GLU A 48 -16.36 4.69 13.71
C GLU A 48 -16.11 6.19 13.82
N GLN A 49 -15.74 6.63 15.02
CA GLN A 49 -15.30 8.00 15.28
C GLN A 49 -13.81 7.95 15.64
N VAL A 50 -12.95 8.12 14.64
CA VAL A 50 -11.50 7.97 14.78
C VAL A 50 -10.80 9.24 14.31
N GLU A 51 -10.23 9.97 15.26
CA GLU A 51 -9.39 11.13 14.95
C GLU A 51 -7.92 10.69 14.82
N ARG A 52 -7.29 11.10 13.71
CA ARG A 52 -5.90 10.78 13.38
C ARG A 52 -5.28 11.99 12.69
N SER A 53 -3.96 12.10 12.81
CA SER A 53 -3.18 13.07 12.04
C SER A 53 -2.54 12.41 10.83
N VAL A 54 -2.22 13.22 9.81
CA VAL A 54 -1.43 12.79 8.64
C VAL A 54 -0.16 12.03 9.06
N SER A 55 0.57 12.54 10.05
CA SER A 55 1.81 11.92 10.55
C SER A 55 1.54 10.51 11.11
N SER A 56 0.44 10.33 11.82
CA SER A 56 0.04 9.01 12.33
C SER A 56 -0.31 8.06 11.19
N LEU A 57 -1.05 8.52 10.18
CA LEU A 57 -1.41 7.69 9.02
C LEU A 57 -0.19 7.31 8.20
N LYS A 58 0.72 8.26 7.93
CA LYS A 58 2.00 8.00 7.25
C LYS A 58 2.79 6.89 7.95
N ASN A 59 2.94 6.97 9.27
CA ASN A 59 3.67 5.97 10.05
C ASN A 59 3.00 4.59 9.98
N HIS A 60 1.68 4.52 10.15
CA HIS A 60 0.93 3.26 10.03
C HIS A 60 1.02 2.66 8.64
N TRP A 61 0.85 3.48 7.60
CA TRP A 61 1.00 3.07 6.22
C TRP A 61 2.41 2.55 5.93
N SER A 62 3.46 3.26 6.34
CA SER A 62 4.84 2.84 6.09
C SER A 62 5.17 1.49 6.71
N ASN A 63 4.69 1.20 7.92
CA ASN A 63 4.88 -0.08 8.57
C ASN A 63 4.11 -1.19 7.85
N MET A 64 2.82 -0.96 7.61
CA MET A 64 1.94 -1.92 6.96
C MET A 64 2.38 -2.24 5.52
N ASN A 65 2.69 -1.22 4.71
CA ASN A 65 3.15 -1.40 3.34
C ASN A 65 4.50 -2.14 3.29
N ARG A 66 5.41 -1.89 4.25
CA ARG A 66 6.66 -2.65 4.36
C ARG A 66 6.37 -4.13 4.59
N ASP A 67 5.48 -4.45 5.52
CA ASP A 67 5.13 -5.83 5.86
C ASP A 67 4.42 -6.52 4.68
N CYS A 68 3.47 -5.85 4.04
CA CYS A 68 2.81 -6.33 2.81
C CYS A 68 3.78 -6.58 1.65
N LYS A 69 4.82 -5.74 1.47
CA LYS A 69 5.86 -5.95 0.45
C LYS A 69 6.71 -7.18 0.75
N VAL A 70 7.11 -7.37 2.01
CA VAL A 70 7.87 -8.55 2.43
C VAL A 70 7.03 -9.82 2.20
N TYR A 71 5.77 -9.79 2.62
CA TYR A 71 4.83 -10.89 2.42
C TYR A 71 4.64 -11.21 0.93
N GLY A 72 4.35 -10.21 0.10
CA GLY A 72 4.19 -10.39 -1.34
C GLY A 72 5.44 -10.94 -2.03
N THR A 73 6.63 -10.58 -1.55
CA THR A 73 7.89 -11.17 -2.03
C THR A 73 8.00 -12.65 -1.65
N CYS A 74 7.65 -13.02 -0.41
CA CYS A 74 7.62 -14.42 0.01
C CYS A 74 6.67 -15.24 -0.85
N LEU A 75 5.45 -14.74 -1.05
CA LEU A 75 4.42 -15.39 -1.87
C LEU A 75 4.88 -15.55 -3.32
N LYS A 76 5.42 -14.50 -3.93
CA LYS A 76 5.96 -14.54 -5.30
C LYS A 76 7.06 -15.59 -5.45
N ASN A 77 7.99 -15.68 -4.50
CA ASN A 77 9.08 -16.65 -4.54
C ASN A 77 8.57 -18.10 -4.48
N ILE A 78 7.56 -18.36 -3.64
CA ILE A 78 6.92 -19.68 -3.55
C ILE A 78 6.21 -20.02 -4.87
N MET A 79 5.47 -19.06 -5.44
CA MET A 79 4.73 -19.26 -6.70
C MET A 79 5.63 -19.45 -7.92
N GLN A 80 6.86 -18.91 -7.91
CA GLN A 80 7.82 -19.05 -9.01
C GLN A 80 8.57 -20.39 -9.02
N GLY A 81 8.63 -21.08 -7.88
CA GLY A 81 9.20 -22.43 -7.77
C GLY A 81 8.23 -23.39 -7.08
N PRO A 82 7.03 -23.63 -7.64
CA PRO A 82 6.06 -24.48 -6.98
C PRO A 82 6.59 -25.91 -6.91
N ILE A 83 6.68 -26.46 -5.70
CA ILE A 83 6.93 -27.88 -5.49
C ILE A 83 5.73 -28.61 -6.11
N SER A 84 5.99 -29.57 -7.00
CA SER A 84 4.94 -30.35 -7.67
C SER A 84 3.94 -30.88 -6.65
N GLY A 85 2.67 -30.50 -6.78
CA GLY A 85 1.58 -30.89 -5.85
C GLY A 85 1.17 -29.84 -4.81
N MET A 86 1.79 -28.66 -4.75
CA MET A 86 1.30 -27.58 -3.86
C MET A 86 0.00 -26.95 -4.38
N GLN A 87 -1.01 -26.87 -3.51
CA GLN A 87 -2.27 -26.15 -3.74
C GLN A 87 -2.18 -24.69 -3.28
N GLN A 88 -3.11 -23.84 -3.71
CA GLN A 88 -3.09 -22.40 -3.41
C GLN A 88 -3.09 -22.08 -1.90
N GLY A 89 -3.84 -22.82 -1.09
CA GLY A 89 -3.82 -22.67 0.37
C GLY A 89 -2.44 -22.94 0.97
N ASN A 90 -1.69 -23.87 0.39
CA ASN A 90 -0.34 -24.21 0.87
C ASN A 90 0.66 -23.08 0.56
N PHE A 91 0.42 -22.27 -0.48
CA PHE A 91 1.28 -21.13 -0.81
C PHE A 91 1.12 -19.98 0.19
N ASP A 92 -0.11 -19.69 0.61
CA ASP A 92 -0.42 -18.65 1.59
C ASP A 92 0.17 -19.00 2.96
N ASP A 93 -0.06 -20.22 3.43
CA ASP A 93 0.51 -20.72 4.69
C ASP A 93 2.04 -20.73 4.66
N ALA A 94 2.65 -21.20 3.56
CA ALA A 94 4.10 -21.16 3.40
C ALA A 94 4.65 -19.73 3.37
N ALA A 95 3.95 -18.79 2.74
CA ALA A 95 4.37 -17.39 2.69
C ALA A 95 4.33 -16.74 4.08
N LYS A 96 3.30 -17.04 4.88
CA LYS A 96 3.18 -16.60 6.27
C LYS A 96 4.32 -17.17 7.11
N MET A 97 4.60 -18.47 7.00
CA MET A 97 5.71 -19.09 7.74
C MET A 97 7.07 -18.44 7.42
N ILE A 98 7.36 -18.17 6.14
CA ILE A 98 8.61 -17.50 5.73
C ILE A 98 8.65 -16.06 6.25
N TYR A 99 7.52 -15.35 6.19
CA TYR A 99 7.39 -13.99 6.73
C TYR A 99 7.69 -13.96 8.24
N GLU A 100 7.07 -14.86 9.01
CA GLU A 100 7.24 -14.96 10.47
C GLU A 100 8.68 -15.35 10.84
N ALA A 101 9.26 -16.31 10.12
CA ALA A 101 10.66 -16.73 10.30
C ALA A 101 11.68 -15.62 10.08
N ARG A 102 11.32 -14.54 9.37
CA ARG A 102 12.15 -13.32 9.22
C ARG A 102 12.09 -12.38 10.43
N GLY A 103 11.52 -12.83 11.55
CA GLY A 103 11.45 -12.07 12.80
C GLY A 103 10.40 -10.95 12.77
N LYS A 104 9.41 -11.05 11.88
CA LYS A 104 8.38 -10.01 11.67
C LYS A 104 7.16 -10.15 12.58
N GLY A 105 7.16 -11.14 13.47
CA GLY A 105 6.00 -11.49 14.28
C GLY A 105 4.89 -12.10 13.42
N LYS A 106 3.77 -12.42 14.07
CA LYS A 106 2.61 -13.05 13.41
C LYS A 106 2.09 -12.19 12.27
N TRP A 107 1.69 -12.82 11.16
CA TRP A 107 1.00 -12.13 10.09
C TRP A 107 -0.39 -11.65 10.53
N LEU A 108 -0.69 -10.35 10.39
CA LEU A 108 -1.94 -9.72 10.87
C LEU A 108 -2.67 -8.89 9.80
N TYR A 109 -2.17 -8.86 8.56
CA TYR A 109 -2.63 -7.95 7.51
C TYR A 109 -3.35 -8.67 6.36
N GLU A 110 -4.06 -9.76 6.63
CA GLU A 110 -4.74 -10.57 5.59
C GLU A 110 -5.70 -9.72 4.76
N GLU A 111 -6.74 -9.14 5.38
CA GLU A 111 -7.73 -8.29 4.67
C GLU A 111 -7.09 -7.07 4.01
N THR A 112 -6.04 -6.53 4.62
CA THR A 112 -5.31 -5.36 4.14
C THR A 112 -4.53 -5.69 2.87
N TYR A 113 -3.82 -6.81 2.87
CA TYR A 113 -3.05 -7.29 1.73
C TYR A 113 -3.96 -7.72 0.58
N GLU A 114 -5.09 -8.37 0.87
CA GLU A 114 -6.08 -8.73 -0.13
C GLU A 114 -6.55 -7.50 -0.92
N VAL A 115 -6.96 -6.44 -0.23
CA VAL A 115 -7.33 -5.17 -0.87
C VAL A 115 -6.15 -4.64 -1.68
N LEU A 116 -4.97 -4.46 -1.08
CA LEU A 116 -3.80 -3.89 -1.79
C LEU A 116 -3.41 -4.68 -3.05
N SER A 117 -3.44 -6.01 -3.00
CA SER A 117 -2.99 -6.89 -4.07
C SER A 117 -3.90 -6.85 -5.30
N CYS A 118 -5.17 -6.48 -5.12
CA CYS A 118 -6.16 -6.33 -6.19
C CYS A 118 -5.97 -5.04 -6.99
N HIS A 119 -5.42 -3.98 -6.39
CA HIS A 119 -5.35 -2.66 -7.04
C HIS A 119 -4.06 -2.44 -7.82
N GLN A 120 -4.21 -2.03 -9.08
CA GLN A 120 -3.09 -1.82 -10.01
C GLN A 120 -2.15 -0.68 -9.56
N CYS A 121 -2.66 0.32 -8.83
CA CYS A 121 -1.86 1.42 -8.28
C CYS A 121 -0.75 0.92 -7.35
N TRP A 122 -1.03 -0.11 -6.54
CA TRP A 122 -0.04 -0.69 -5.63
C TRP A 122 1.03 -1.48 -6.39
N LYS A 123 0.67 -2.16 -7.48
CA LYS A 123 1.64 -2.86 -8.35
C LYS A 123 2.57 -1.87 -9.06
N ILE A 124 2.03 -0.79 -9.61
CA ILE A 124 2.81 0.27 -10.26
C ILE A 124 3.80 0.92 -9.27
N LEU A 125 3.40 1.13 -8.02
CA LEU A 125 4.29 1.69 -6.99
C LEU A 125 5.28 0.68 -6.38
N GLN A 126 5.09 -0.62 -6.58
CA GLN A 126 6.13 -1.61 -6.25
C GLN A 126 7.28 -1.57 -7.27
N ASP A 127 6.96 -1.32 -8.53
CA ASP A 127 7.93 -1.21 -9.61
C ASP A 127 8.69 0.13 -9.58
N GLN A 128 8.14 1.15 -8.91
CA GLN A 128 8.82 2.42 -8.66
C GLN A 128 9.61 2.37 -7.34
N HIS A 129 10.87 2.82 -7.35
CA HIS A 129 11.78 2.80 -6.19
C HIS A 129 11.12 3.37 -4.89
N PRO A 130 11.49 2.86 -3.70
CA PRO A 130 10.78 3.09 -2.43
C PRO A 130 10.70 4.54 -1.92
N ASN A 131 11.34 5.51 -2.60
CA ASN A 131 11.33 6.93 -2.23
C ASN A 131 10.45 7.81 -3.13
N THR A 132 9.74 7.23 -4.09
CA THR A 132 8.89 7.96 -5.04
C THR A 132 7.43 7.63 -4.77
N LEU A 133 6.86 8.24 -3.73
CA LEU A 133 5.40 8.26 -3.52
C LEU A 133 4.71 9.32 -4.38
N ALA A 134 5.45 10.03 -5.23
CA ALA A 134 4.89 10.87 -6.29
C ALA A 134 5.12 10.16 -7.63
N PRO A 135 4.08 10.05 -8.51
CA PRO A 135 4.31 9.68 -9.90
C PRO A 135 5.38 10.61 -10.45
N ASN A 136 6.43 10.00 -11.00
CA ASN A 136 7.63 10.62 -11.54
C ASN A 136 7.38 12.07 -12.03
N VAL A 137 7.75 13.06 -11.22
CA VAL A 137 7.96 14.43 -11.70
C VAL A 137 9.18 14.34 -12.60
N ARG A 138 8.93 14.05 -13.88
CA ARG A 138 9.91 14.35 -14.92
C ARG A 138 10.02 15.86 -14.94
N MET A 139 10.97 16.39 -14.19
CA MET A 139 11.47 17.74 -14.39
C MET A 139 11.85 17.84 -15.87
N LYS A 140 10.97 18.42 -16.69
CA LYS A 140 11.39 18.99 -17.96
C LYS A 140 12.34 20.10 -17.56
N GLN A 141 13.65 19.84 -17.67
CA GLN A 141 14.60 20.94 -17.73
C GLN A 141 14.12 21.86 -18.85
N THR A 142 13.88 23.08 -18.43
CA THR A 142 13.36 24.17 -19.23
C THR A 142 14.22 24.35 -20.46
N SER A 143 13.54 24.46 -21.59
CA SER A 143 13.97 25.18 -22.77
C SER A 143 14.78 26.42 -22.41
N ASN A 144 16.06 26.45 -22.79
CA ASN A 144 16.73 27.69 -23.11
C ASN A 144 16.88 27.73 -24.63
N SER A 145 15.87 28.32 -25.28
CA SER A 145 16.04 28.90 -26.59
C SER A 145 16.68 30.28 -26.44
N SER A 146 17.69 30.51 -27.28
CA SER A 146 18.03 31.78 -27.93
C SER A 146 18.88 32.79 -27.15
N PRO A 147 19.66 33.65 -27.85
CA PRO A 147 19.68 33.95 -29.30
C PRO A 147 20.68 33.14 -30.13
#